data_AF-A0A0R3DNY0-F1
#
_entry.id   AF-A0A0R3DNY0-F1
#
_cell.length_a   1.000
_cell.length_b   1.000
_cell.length_c   1.000
_cell.angle_alpha   90.00
_cell.angle_beta   90.00
_cell.angle_gamma   90.00
#
_symmetry.space_group_name_H-M   'P 1'
#
loop_
_entity.id
_entity.type
_entity.pdbx_description
1 polymer ?
#
loop_
_entity_poly.entity_id
_entity_poly.type
_entity_poly.pdbx_seq_one_letter_code
_entity_poly.pdbx_strand_id
1 'polypeptide(L)'
;MRSSYINRASQAQPEPSSLAPNVAGISAHVSTLFSPDFVHGHPDGWIEIAYARPGEPLNKSRIFPAHDLKEIIDFVTKVNAAGFNVYIGAALRQGNRPLSGRANKSHFAAARYAWIEYDAAGDHERVVAICKAQRIEPALMVVTGNTPYKRCHLYFQLADAISNSDELKITNAALKELFGSDHVDDPARVLRVGGTVNYASPAKVARGYVTEVTTVHANRRPGIYSVEALCALRPRRTELDYFLAYGEAHLPKRGRNADELLALLDASREPHQWWNSIRSATASMVGKGWPEQAVMFACAPYAAGGIYDKDVQKLYDDAVAKFGKKLEVQS
;
A
#
# COMPACT_ATOMS: atom_id res chain seq x y z
N MET A 1 -37.53 -58.16 27.08
CA MET A 1 -36.99 -56.86 27.54
C MET A 1 -36.31 -56.18 26.37
N ARG A 2 -36.61 -54.89 26.17
CA ARG A 2 -36.39 -54.14 24.92
C ARG A 2 -34.91 -53.86 24.63
N SER A 3 -34.59 -54.02 23.36
CA SER A 3 -33.42 -53.52 22.63
C SER A 3 -33.42 -51.98 22.58
N SER A 4 -32.25 -51.36 22.68
CA SER A 4 -32.02 -49.98 22.23
C SER A 4 -30.61 -49.84 21.68
N TYR A 5 -30.50 -49.96 20.36
CA TYR A 5 -29.35 -49.53 19.58
C TYR A 5 -29.26 -48.00 19.57
N ILE A 6 -28.07 -47.49 19.82
CA ILE A 6 -27.69 -46.08 19.78
C ILE A 6 -27.66 -45.62 18.32
N ASN A 7 -28.52 -44.69 17.95
CA ASN A 7 -28.50 -44.03 16.65
C ASN A 7 -27.61 -42.78 16.76
N ARG A 8 -26.46 -42.77 16.09
CA ARG A 8 -25.61 -41.58 15.95
C ARG A 8 -26.30 -40.63 14.96
N ALA A 9 -26.81 -39.51 15.47
CA ALA A 9 -27.17 -38.39 14.63
C ALA A 9 -25.89 -37.79 14.02
N SER A 10 -25.73 -38.01 12.72
CA SER A 10 -24.86 -37.24 11.84
C SER A 10 -25.10 -35.74 12.08
N GLN A 11 -24.13 -35.05 12.68
CA GLN A 11 -24.09 -33.61 12.65
C GLN A 11 -23.79 -33.19 11.21
N ALA A 12 -24.82 -32.70 10.53
CA ALA A 12 -24.66 -32.05 9.24
C ALA A 12 -23.60 -30.95 9.36
N GLN A 13 -22.62 -31.01 8.47
CA GLN A 13 -21.68 -29.91 8.22
C GLN A 13 -22.49 -28.64 7.91
N PRO A 14 -22.13 -27.46 8.45
CA PRO A 14 -22.82 -26.24 8.07
C PRO A 14 -22.67 -25.99 6.57
N GLU A 15 -23.79 -25.76 5.90
CA GLU A 15 -23.88 -25.30 4.52
C GLU A 15 -22.90 -24.12 4.26
N PRO A 16 -22.23 -24.06 3.10
CA PRO A 16 -21.33 -22.96 2.79
C PRO A 16 -22.10 -21.64 2.85
N SER A 17 -21.65 -20.70 3.68
CA SER A 17 -22.28 -19.37 3.75
C SER A 17 -22.26 -18.74 2.35
N SER A 18 -23.42 -18.45 1.79
CA SER A 18 -23.51 -17.69 0.53
C SER A 18 -23.04 -16.27 0.80
N LEU A 19 -21.74 -16.00 0.61
CA LEU A 19 -21.19 -14.67 0.77
C LEU A 19 -21.91 -13.72 -0.18
N ALA A 20 -22.44 -12.63 0.37
CA ALA A 20 -23.20 -11.63 -0.36
C ALA A 20 -22.70 -10.21 0.00
N PRO A 21 -22.83 -9.24 -0.91
CA PRO A 21 -22.51 -7.86 -0.60
C PRO A 21 -23.38 -7.32 0.55
N ASN A 22 -22.75 -6.66 1.51
CA ASN A 22 -23.38 -5.87 2.56
C ASN A 22 -23.70 -4.46 2.04
N VAL A 23 -24.94 -4.24 1.63
CA VAL A 23 -25.42 -2.95 1.08
C VAL A 23 -25.22 -1.80 2.05
N ALA A 24 -25.40 -2.01 3.36
CA ALA A 24 -25.18 -0.97 4.35
C ALA A 24 -23.70 -0.57 4.43
N GLY A 25 -22.79 -1.54 4.32
CA GLY A 25 -21.35 -1.29 4.23
C GLY A 25 -20.97 -0.51 2.96
N ILE A 26 -21.52 -0.90 1.81
CA ILE A 26 -21.31 -0.21 0.52
C ILE A 26 -21.78 1.24 0.62
N SER A 27 -23.00 1.45 1.12
CA SER A 27 -23.57 2.79 1.32
C SER A 27 -22.71 3.62 2.27
N ALA A 28 -22.32 3.08 3.43
CA ALA A 28 -21.47 3.77 4.38
C ALA A 28 -20.13 4.20 3.75
N HIS A 29 -19.50 3.34 2.97
CA HIS A 29 -18.24 3.66 2.30
C HIS A 29 -18.41 4.76 1.25
N VAL A 30 -19.36 4.59 0.32
CA VAL A 30 -19.60 5.54 -0.78
C VAL A 30 -19.99 6.91 -0.24
N SER A 31 -20.93 6.98 0.71
CA SER A 31 -21.39 8.24 1.28
C SER A 31 -20.34 8.93 2.17
N THR A 32 -19.38 8.19 2.75
CA THR A 32 -18.29 8.79 3.52
C THR A 32 -17.25 9.44 2.60
N LEU A 33 -16.87 8.76 1.50
CA LEU A 33 -15.94 9.32 0.52
C LEU A 33 -16.53 10.51 -0.24
N PHE A 34 -17.81 10.43 -0.58
CA PHE A 34 -18.49 11.38 -1.46
C PHE A 34 -19.72 11.99 -0.79
N SER A 35 -19.55 12.52 0.42
CA SER A 35 -20.64 13.20 1.15
C SER A 35 -21.30 14.29 0.29
N PRO A 36 -22.62 14.52 0.41
CA PRO A 36 -23.32 15.59 -0.33
C PRO A 36 -22.61 16.94 -0.29
N ASP A 37 -22.17 17.37 0.90
CA ASP A 37 -21.45 18.65 1.10
C ASP A 37 -20.16 18.75 0.29
N PHE A 38 -19.48 17.63 0.04
CA PHE A 38 -18.27 17.58 -0.77
C PHE A 38 -18.61 17.60 -2.26
N VAL A 39 -19.54 16.77 -2.71
CA VAL A 39 -19.86 16.65 -4.15
C VAL A 39 -20.61 17.86 -4.70
N HIS A 40 -21.38 18.59 -3.87
CA HIS A 40 -22.08 19.80 -4.30
C HIS A 40 -21.14 20.92 -4.77
N GLY A 41 -19.90 20.98 -4.27
CA GLY A 41 -18.88 21.90 -4.76
C GLY A 41 -18.35 21.59 -6.18
N HIS A 42 -18.78 20.46 -6.76
CA HIS A 42 -18.29 19.94 -8.03
C HIS A 42 -19.47 19.43 -8.90
N PRO A 43 -20.29 20.33 -9.47
CA PRO A 43 -21.51 19.95 -10.18
C PRO A 43 -21.28 19.03 -11.39
N ASP A 44 -20.15 19.21 -12.10
CA ASP A 44 -19.74 18.36 -13.23
C ASP A 44 -18.87 17.17 -12.82
N GLY A 45 -18.67 17.00 -11.50
CA GLY A 45 -17.87 15.94 -10.93
C GLY A 45 -18.49 14.56 -11.18
N TRP A 46 -17.63 13.57 -11.37
CA TRP A 46 -18.04 12.19 -11.58
C TRP A 46 -17.18 11.20 -10.79
N ILE A 47 -17.76 10.03 -10.54
CA ILE A 47 -17.15 8.92 -9.79
C ILE A 47 -16.96 7.74 -10.72
N GLU A 48 -15.76 7.15 -10.69
CA GLU A 48 -15.44 5.93 -11.43
C GLU A 48 -15.64 4.69 -10.55
N ILE A 49 -16.38 3.71 -11.06
CA ILE A 49 -16.46 2.36 -10.51
C ILE A 49 -15.79 1.39 -11.48
N ALA A 50 -14.65 0.82 -11.09
CA ALA A 50 -13.93 -0.19 -11.87
C ALA A 50 -14.25 -1.60 -11.35
N TYR A 51 -14.33 -2.58 -12.24
CA TYR A 51 -14.68 -3.95 -11.85
C TYR A 51 -14.08 -5.00 -12.77
N ALA A 52 -13.78 -6.19 -12.22
CA ALA A 52 -13.24 -7.32 -12.97
C ALA A 52 -13.55 -8.63 -12.26
N ARG A 53 -13.62 -9.74 -13.02
CA ARG A 53 -13.69 -11.07 -12.38
C ARG A 53 -12.35 -11.39 -11.70
N PRO A 54 -12.33 -12.26 -10.68
CA PRO A 54 -11.10 -12.68 -10.04
C PRO A 54 -10.09 -13.23 -11.06
N GLY A 55 -8.93 -12.59 -11.19
CA GLY A 55 -7.87 -12.98 -12.13
C GLY A 55 -7.91 -12.28 -13.48
N GLU A 56 -8.97 -11.53 -13.80
CA GLU A 56 -9.03 -10.70 -15.02
C GLU A 56 -8.36 -9.33 -14.81
N PRO A 57 -7.82 -8.71 -15.89
CA PRO A 57 -7.35 -7.33 -15.85
C PRO A 57 -8.47 -6.34 -15.46
N LEU A 58 -8.13 -5.34 -14.64
CA LEU A 58 -9.06 -4.29 -14.23
C LEU A 58 -9.19 -3.20 -15.31
N ASN A 59 -9.80 -3.53 -16.45
CA ASN A 59 -9.96 -2.65 -17.60
C ASN A 59 -11.39 -2.14 -17.83
N LYS A 60 -12.39 -2.72 -17.14
CA LYS A 60 -13.79 -2.29 -17.19
C LYS A 60 -14.05 -1.25 -16.10
N SER A 61 -14.77 -0.20 -16.47
CA SER A 61 -15.27 0.80 -15.55
C SER A 61 -16.63 1.32 -16.01
N ARG A 62 -17.37 1.89 -15.06
CA ARG A 62 -18.56 2.69 -15.31
C ARG A 62 -18.41 4.02 -14.58
N ILE A 63 -18.80 5.09 -15.24
CA ILE A 63 -18.73 6.45 -14.73
C ILE A 63 -20.13 6.92 -14.34
N PHE A 64 -20.24 7.53 -13.17
CA PHE A 64 -21.49 8.03 -12.61
C PHE A 64 -21.35 9.51 -12.26
N PRO A 65 -22.42 10.32 -12.42
CA PRO A 65 -22.47 11.64 -11.82
C PRO A 65 -22.23 11.55 -10.31
N ALA A 66 -21.46 12.48 -9.73
CA ALA A 66 -21.07 12.40 -8.33
C ALA A 66 -22.23 12.57 -7.34
N HIS A 67 -23.34 13.16 -7.78
CA HIS A 67 -24.56 13.31 -6.99
C HIS A 67 -25.47 12.08 -7.00
N ASP A 68 -25.24 11.09 -7.88
CA ASP A 68 -26.08 9.89 -7.97
C ASP A 68 -25.51 8.72 -7.16
N LEU A 69 -25.33 8.95 -5.86
CA LEU A 69 -24.78 7.93 -4.96
C LEU A 69 -25.65 6.67 -4.89
N LYS A 70 -26.97 6.80 -5.06
CA LYS A 70 -27.89 5.67 -5.04
C LYS A 70 -27.63 4.75 -6.23
N GLU A 71 -27.53 5.28 -7.45
CA GLU A 71 -27.24 4.46 -8.63
C GLU A 71 -25.88 3.76 -8.52
N ILE A 72 -24.87 4.44 -7.95
CA ILE A 72 -23.56 3.84 -7.67
C ILE A 72 -23.70 2.64 -6.74
N ILE A 73 -24.41 2.79 -5.62
CA ILE A 73 -24.60 1.72 -4.62
C ILE A 73 -25.35 0.51 -5.24
N ASP A 74 -26.42 0.77 -5.99
CA ASP A 74 -27.21 -0.26 -6.67
C ASP A 74 -26.35 -1.02 -7.68
N PHE A 75 -25.54 -0.30 -8.47
CA PHE A 75 -24.62 -0.89 -9.44
C PHE A 75 -23.54 -1.75 -8.78
N VAL A 76 -22.85 -1.22 -7.76
CA VAL A 76 -21.81 -1.95 -7.03
C VAL A 76 -22.38 -3.24 -6.45
N THR A 77 -23.54 -3.17 -5.81
CA THR A 77 -24.22 -4.32 -5.19
C THR A 77 -24.50 -5.40 -6.25
N LYS A 78 -25.13 -5.01 -7.36
CA LYS A 78 -25.48 -5.93 -8.45
C LYS A 78 -24.25 -6.57 -9.11
N VAL A 79 -23.24 -5.75 -9.43
CA VAL A 79 -22.03 -6.21 -10.10
C VAL A 79 -21.22 -7.13 -9.19
N ASN A 80 -21.11 -6.80 -7.90
CA ASN A 80 -20.41 -7.66 -6.95
C ASN A 80 -21.14 -8.99 -6.75
N ALA A 81 -22.46 -8.99 -6.58
CA ALA A 81 -23.26 -10.21 -6.50
C ALA A 81 -23.13 -11.12 -7.72
N ALA A 82 -22.79 -10.56 -8.90
CA ALA A 82 -22.50 -11.32 -10.12
C ALA A 82 -21.07 -11.91 -10.21
N GLY A 83 -20.31 -11.85 -9.11
CA GLY A 83 -18.97 -12.45 -9.02
C GLY A 83 -17.82 -11.55 -9.49
N PHE A 84 -18.00 -10.23 -9.47
CA PHE A 84 -16.95 -9.27 -9.82
C PHE A 84 -16.36 -8.63 -8.57
N ASN A 85 -15.04 -8.46 -8.55
CA ASN A 85 -14.37 -7.55 -7.64
C ASN A 85 -14.62 -6.10 -8.08
N VAL A 86 -15.00 -5.24 -7.15
CA VAL A 86 -15.41 -3.85 -7.43
C VAL A 86 -14.53 -2.86 -6.68
N TYR A 87 -14.15 -1.80 -7.39
CA TYR A 87 -13.26 -0.73 -6.95
C TYR A 87 -13.88 0.63 -7.26
N ILE A 88 -13.56 1.64 -6.46
CA ILE A 88 -14.02 3.02 -6.61
C ILE A 88 -12.80 3.95 -6.73
N GLY A 89 -12.86 4.93 -7.62
CA GLY A 89 -11.88 6.02 -7.62
C GLY A 89 -11.92 6.75 -6.27
N ALA A 90 -10.81 6.79 -5.55
CA ALA A 90 -10.78 7.38 -4.20
C ALA A 90 -10.94 8.90 -4.19
N ALA A 91 -10.67 9.54 -5.34
CA ALA A 91 -10.85 10.96 -5.58
C ALA A 91 -11.98 11.20 -6.58
N LEU A 92 -12.58 12.38 -6.48
CA LEU A 92 -13.53 12.88 -7.45
C LEU A 92 -12.83 13.12 -8.80
N ARG A 93 -13.57 12.91 -9.88
CA ARG A 93 -13.09 13.10 -11.24
C ARG A 93 -13.82 14.22 -11.96
N GLN A 94 -13.19 14.77 -12.99
CA GLN A 94 -13.73 15.83 -13.83
C GLN A 94 -13.23 15.74 -15.28
N GLY A 95 -13.74 16.65 -16.11
CA GLY A 95 -13.35 16.78 -17.50
C GLY A 95 -14.00 15.73 -18.41
N ASN A 96 -13.50 15.66 -19.65
CA ASN A 96 -14.00 14.73 -20.66
C ASN A 96 -13.83 13.29 -20.18
N ARG A 97 -14.93 12.54 -20.17
CA ARG A 97 -14.91 11.14 -19.77
C ARG A 97 -14.08 10.33 -20.77
N PRO A 98 -13.27 9.37 -20.31
CA PRO A 98 -12.55 8.48 -21.22
C PRO A 98 -13.56 7.72 -22.10
N LEU A 99 -13.32 7.73 -23.42
CA LEU A 99 -14.14 6.98 -24.38
C LEU A 99 -14.00 5.46 -24.20
N SER A 100 -12.86 5.02 -23.66
CA SER A 100 -12.57 3.63 -23.32
C SER A 100 -11.59 3.56 -22.16
N GLY A 101 -11.64 2.45 -21.41
CA GLY A 101 -10.74 2.20 -20.29
C GLY A 101 -11.05 3.02 -19.05
N ARG A 102 -10.02 3.24 -18.23
CA ARG A 102 -10.14 3.89 -16.91
C ARG A 102 -9.75 5.36 -16.94
N ALA A 103 -10.20 6.09 -15.93
CA ALA A 103 -9.69 7.42 -15.63
C ALA A 103 -8.17 7.38 -15.37
N ASN A 104 -7.54 8.53 -15.60
CA ASN A 104 -6.12 8.77 -15.33
C ASN A 104 -5.96 10.12 -14.61
N LYS A 105 -4.72 10.51 -14.28
CA LYS A 105 -4.44 11.72 -13.51
C LYS A 105 -5.03 13.02 -14.08
N SER A 106 -5.19 13.14 -15.41
CA SER A 106 -5.77 14.35 -16.03
C SER A 106 -7.24 14.55 -15.70
N HIS A 107 -7.90 13.50 -15.20
CA HIS A 107 -9.29 13.55 -14.78
C HIS A 107 -9.42 13.86 -13.28
N PHE A 108 -8.34 14.11 -12.55
CA PHE A 108 -8.42 14.43 -11.14
C PHE A 108 -9.15 15.76 -10.91
N ALA A 109 -10.12 15.77 -9.99
CA ALA A 109 -10.87 16.96 -9.61
C ALA A 109 -10.53 17.41 -8.18
N ALA A 110 -10.86 16.55 -7.21
CA ALA A 110 -10.64 16.84 -5.81
C ALA A 110 -10.59 15.56 -4.97
N ALA A 111 -9.88 15.60 -3.85
CA ALA A 111 -9.90 14.56 -2.83
C ALA A 111 -10.09 15.15 -1.44
N ARG A 112 -11.08 14.63 -0.70
CA ARG A 112 -11.33 14.96 0.71
C ARG A 112 -10.47 14.13 1.67
N TYR A 113 -9.87 13.06 1.18
CA TYR A 113 -9.07 12.14 1.97
C TYR A 113 -7.72 11.89 1.29
N ALA A 114 -6.67 11.80 2.11
CA ALA A 114 -5.44 11.09 1.75
C ALA A 114 -5.57 9.62 2.17
N TRP A 115 -4.81 8.71 1.58
CA TRP A 115 -5.01 7.27 1.81
C TRP A 115 -3.72 6.45 1.81
N ILE A 116 -3.81 5.28 2.44
CA ILE A 116 -2.83 4.19 2.35
C ILE A 116 -3.53 2.83 2.20
N GLU A 117 -2.79 1.84 1.69
CA GLU A 117 -3.19 0.43 1.57
C GLU A 117 -2.05 -0.47 2.06
N TYR A 118 -2.38 -1.60 2.67
CA TYR A 118 -1.40 -2.61 3.07
C TYR A 118 -1.99 -4.04 3.02
N ASP A 119 -1.14 -5.02 2.68
CA ASP A 119 -1.51 -6.43 2.42
C ASP A 119 -0.47 -7.47 2.94
N ALA A 120 0.59 -7.07 3.65
CA ALA A 120 1.63 -7.97 4.12
C ALA A 120 1.50 -8.36 5.60
N ALA A 121 2.20 -9.45 5.98
CA ALA A 121 2.27 -9.91 7.36
C ALA A 121 2.88 -8.83 8.27
N GLY A 122 2.26 -8.57 9.42
CA GLY A 122 2.73 -7.57 10.39
C GLY A 122 2.40 -6.12 10.03
N ASP A 123 1.85 -5.85 8.84
CA ASP A 123 1.52 -4.48 8.42
C ASP A 123 0.47 -3.85 9.33
N HIS A 124 -0.58 -4.60 9.70
CA HIS A 124 -1.66 -4.06 10.51
C HIS A 124 -1.16 -3.60 11.89
N GLU A 125 -0.37 -4.42 12.56
CA GLU A 125 0.20 -4.13 13.87
C GLU A 125 1.12 -2.90 13.81
N ARG A 126 1.96 -2.84 12.78
CA ARG A 126 2.88 -1.73 12.53
C ARG A 126 2.13 -0.42 12.27
N VAL A 127 1.14 -0.43 11.39
CA VAL A 127 0.30 0.75 11.08
C VAL A 127 -0.44 1.23 12.32
N VAL A 128 -1.03 0.33 13.11
CA VAL A 128 -1.71 0.68 14.37
C VAL A 128 -0.73 1.31 15.37
N ALA A 129 0.48 0.78 15.49
CA ALA A 129 1.51 1.34 16.37
C ALA A 129 1.92 2.76 15.93
N ILE A 130 2.09 2.99 14.63
CA ILE A 130 2.44 4.30 14.07
C ILE A 130 1.31 5.31 14.29
N CYS A 131 0.05 4.93 14.02
CA CYS A 131 -1.11 5.78 14.31
C CYS A 131 -1.12 6.25 15.78
N LYS A 132 -0.87 5.32 16.72
CA LYS A 132 -0.78 5.65 18.16
C LYS A 132 0.39 6.59 18.47
N ALA A 133 1.58 6.30 17.92
CA ALA A 133 2.79 7.09 18.17
C ALA A 133 2.67 8.52 17.63
N GLN A 134 2.12 8.67 16.42
CA GLN A 134 1.92 9.96 15.77
C GLN A 134 0.62 10.66 16.18
N ARG A 135 -0.21 10.01 17.00
CA ARG A 135 -1.54 10.50 17.43
C ARG A 135 -2.42 10.89 16.25
N ILE A 136 -2.35 10.12 15.18
CA ILE A 136 -3.24 10.24 14.03
C ILE A 136 -4.12 9.01 13.94
N GLU A 137 -5.34 9.22 13.50
CA GLU A 137 -6.35 8.20 13.27
C GLU A 137 -7.01 8.39 11.90
N PRO A 138 -7.33 7.30 11.20
CA PRO A 138 -8.08 7.37 9.96
C PRO A 138 -9.54 7.73 10.25
N ALA A 139 -10.12 8.50 9.34
CA ALA A 139 -11.55 8.80 9.35
C ALA A 139 -12.39 7.61 8.89
N LEU A 140 -11.82 6.78 8.02
CA LEU A 140 -12.46 5.63 7.43
C LEU A 140 -11.43 4.51 7.25
N MET A 141 -11.83 3.29 7.60
CA MET A 141 -11.08 2.07 7.38
C MET A 141 -11.96 1.08 6.62
N VAL A 142 -11.43 0.54 5.51
CA VAL A 142 -12.01 -0.60 4.82
C VAL A 142 -11.11 -1.80 5.08
N VAL A 143 -11.60 -2.81 5.80
CA VAL A 143 -10.89 -4.10 5.92
C VAL A 143 -11.19 -4.88 4.66
N THR A 144 -10.16 -5.05 3.82
CA THR A 144 -10.31 -5.69 2.52
C THR A 144 -10.18 -7.22 2.60
N GLY A 145 -9.73 -7.71 3.74
CA GLY A 145 -9.84 -9.09 4.18
C GLY A 145 -8.94 -9.40 5.37
N ASN A 146 -9.07 -10.60 5.93
CA ASN A 146 -8.41 -11.06 7.14
C ASN A 146 -7.49 -12.27 6.93
N THR A 147 -7.63 -12.98 5.79
CA THR A 147 -6.83 -14.17 5.51
C THR A 147 -5.98 -13.97 4.25
N PRO A 148 -4.66 -14.25 4.28
CA PRO A 148 -3.90 -14.84 5.40
C PRO A 148 -3.61 -13.89 6.56
N TYR A 149 -3.64 -12.59 6.31
CA TYR A 149 -3.44 -11.55 7.32
C TYR A 149 -4.49 -10.45 7.13
N LYS A 150 -4.58 -9.53 8.10
CA LYS A 150 -5.48 -8.38 8.03
C LYS A 150 -4.95 -7.31 7.08
N ARG A 151 -5.82 -6.89 6.15
CA ARG A 151 -5.48 -6.03 5.00
C ARG A 151 -6.47 -4.88 4.98
N CYS A 152 -5.99 -3.65 4.83
CA CYS A 152 -6.89 -2.49 4.93
C CYS A 152 -6.55 -1.38 3.95
N HIS A 153 -7.56 -0.58 3.62
CA HIS A 153 -7.42 0.79 3.15
C HIS A 153 -7.73 1.73 4.30
N LEU A 154 -6.86 2.69 4.57
CA LEU A 154 -7.11 3.76 5.53
C LEU A 154 -7.24 5.09 4.80
N TYR A 155 -8.21 5.90 5.21
CA TYR A 155 -8.46 7.23 4.68
C TYR A 155 -8.34 8.25 5.81
N PHE A 156 -7.48 9.25 5.64
CA PHE A 156 -7.26 10.35 6.57
C PHE A 156 -7.98 11.58 6.05
N GLN A 157 -8.90 12.15 6.84
CA GLN A 157 -9.68 13.29 6.41
C GLN A 157 -8.84 14.54 6.37
N LEU A 158 -8.90 15.26 5.25
CA LEU A 158 -8.20 16.51 5.05
C LEU A 158 -9.05 17.68 5.55
N ALA A 159 -8.40 18.71 6.09
CA ALA A 159 -9.04 19.96 6.51
C ALA A 159 -9.73 20.64 5.32
N ASP A 160 -9.01 20.71 4.20
CA ASP A 160 -9.48 21.21 2.92
C ASP A 160 -9.32 20.13 1.86
N ALA A 161 -10.27 20.07 0.92
CA ALA A 161 -10.16 19.16 -0.20
C ALA A 161 -9.00 19.59 -1.12
N ILE A 162 -8.12 18.65 -1.47
CA ILE A 162 -7.02 18.90 -2.39
C ILE A 162 -7.55 18.88 -3.82
N SER A 163 -7.35 19.95 -4.58
CA SER A 163 -7.71 20.06 -6.00
C SER A 163 -6.52 19.93 -6.95
N ASN A 164 -5.29 19.86 -6.42
CA ASN A 164 -4.07 19.60 -7.18
C ASN A 164 -3.65 18.13 -7.07
N SER A 165 -3.55 17.42 -8.20
CA SER A 165 -3.16 16.02 -8.19
C SER A 165 -1.76 15.78 -7.63
N ASP A 166 -0.80 16.67 -7.91
CA ASP A 166 0.58 16.48 -7.47
C ASP A 166 0.70 16.66 -5.95
N GLU A 167 -0.08 17.58 -5.37
CA GLU A 167 -0.17 17.77 -3.91
C GLU A 167 -0.73 16.53 -3.21
N LEU A 168 -1.80 15.93 -3.76
CA LEU A 168 -2.34 14.68 -3.23
C LEU A 168 -1.34 13.54 -3.34
N LYS A 169 -0.60 13.46 -4.45
CA LYS A 169 0.45 12.46 -4.65
C LYS A 169 1.56 12.61 -3.60
N ILE A 170 2.02 13.84 -3.35
CA ILE A 170 3.02 14.13 -2.32
C ILE A 170 2.50 13.74 -0.93
N THR A 171 1.24 14.07 -0.62
CA THR A 171 0.60 13.73 0.65
C THR A 171 0.52 12.22 0.86
N ASN A 172 0.02 11.49 -0.13
CA ASN A 172 -0.07 10.03 -0.06
C ASN A 172 1.33 9.38 -0.02
N ALA A 173 2.32 9.94 -0.72
CA ALA A 173 3.70 9.46 -0.66
C ALA A 173 4.31 9.66 0.73
N ALA A 174 4.04 10.79 1.39
CA ALA A 174 4.47 11.04 2.76
C ALA A 174 3.85 10.04 3.75
N LEU A 175 2.54 9.77 3.62
CA LEU A 175 1.87 8.74 4.42
C LEU A 175 2.42 7.35 4.13
N LYS A 176 2.62 7.01 2.86
CA LYS A 176 3.22 5.73 2.45
C LYS A 176 4.58 5.52 3.11
N GLU A 177 5.44 6.53 3.11
CA GLU A 177 6.76 6.45 3.73
C GLU A 177 6.68 6.36 5.26
N LEU A 178 5.83 7.17 5.90
CA LEU A 178 5.57 7.08 7.33
C LEU A 178 5.10 5.68 7.73
N PHE A 179 4.15 5.13 6.97
CA PHE A 179 3.48 3.88 7.26
C PHE A 179 4.08 2.68 6.52
N GLY A 180 5.25 2.77 5.88
CA GLY A 180 5.83 1.68 5.09
C GLY A 180 4.78 0.89 4.30
N SER A 181 3.85 1.57 3.62
CA SER A 181 2.66 0.96 3.01
C SER A 181 2.84 0.71 1.51
N ASP A 182 1.84 0.12 0.87
CA ASP A 182 1.91 -0.18 -0.56
C ASP A 182 1.96 1.08 -1.43
N HIS A 183 2.47 0.93 -2.67
CA HIS A 183 2.60 2.01 -3.65
C HIS A 183 1.24 2.40 -4.25
N VAL A 184 0.47 3.17 -3.48
CA VAL A 184 -0.89 3.62 -3.84
C VAL A 184 -1.04 5.14 -3.89
N ASP A 185 0.06 5.87 -4.02
CA ASP A 185 0.13 7.34 -4.01
C ASP A 185 -0.47 8.04 -5.25
N ASP A 186 -0.81 7.30 -6.31
CA ASP A 186 -1.40 7.87 -7.52
C ASP A 186 -2.77 8.52 -7.27
N PRO A 187 -2.99 9.81 -7.60
CA PRO A 187 -4.29 10.48 -7.45
C PRO A 187 -5.42 9.82 -8.27
N ALA A 188 -5.07 9.09 -9.33
CA ALA A 188 -6.02 8.32 -10.14
C ALA A 188 -6.33 6.93 -9.58
N ARG A 189 -5.86 6.59 -8.37
CA ARG A 189 -6.04 5.27 -7.77
C ARG A 189 -7.51 4.90 -7.60
N VAL A 190 -7.81 3.64 -7.89
CA VAL A 190 -9.06 2.97 -7.51
C VAL A 190 -8.77 2.02 -6.35
N LEU A 191 -9.64 2.03 -5.34
CA LEU A 191 -9.54 1.20 -4.14
C LEU A 191 -10.80 0.34 -3.99
N ARG A 192 -10.68 -0.83 -3.38
CA ARG A 192 -11.80 -1.78 -3.21
C ARG A 192 -12.97 -1.14 -2.46
N VAL A 193 -14.19 -1.39 -2.92
CA VAL A 193 -15.40 -0.90 -2.24
C VAL A 193 -15.69 -1.77 -1.02
N GLY A 194 -15.68 -1.18 0.18
CA GLY A 194 -16.10 -1.86 1.40
C GLY A 194 -17.55 -2.34 1.37
N GLY A 195 -17.85 -3.43 2.09
CA GLY A 195 -19.14 -4.12 2.03
C GLY A 195 -19.29 -5.07 0.84
N THR A 196 -18.36 -5.12 -0.11
CA THR A 196 -18.38 -6.08 -1.21
C THR A 196 -17.71 -7.40 -0.84
N VAL A 197 -18.08 -8.49 -1.51
CA VAL A 197 -17.35 -9.76 -1.51
C VAL A 197 -16.04 -9.57 -2.29
N ASN A 198 -14.91 -9.81 -1.64
CA ASN A 198 -13.59 -9.86 -2.26
C ASN A 198 -13.34 -11.28 -2.77
N TYR A 199 -13.53 -11.51 -4.06
CA TYR A 199 -13.31 -12.81 -4.70
C TYR A 199 -11.82 -13.05 -4.92
N ALA A 200 -11.27 -14.09 -4.28
CA ALA A 200 -9.87 -14.46 -4.44
C ALA A 200 -9.61 -15.04 -5.84
N SER A 201 -8.59 -14.54 -6.52
CA SER A 201 -8.11 -15.16 -7.78
C SER A 201 -7.37 -16.46 -7.50
N PRO A 202 -7.24 -17.37 -8.48
CA PRO A 202 -6.47 -18.61 -8.30
C PRO A 202 -5.04 -18.37 -7.77
N ALA A 203 -4.36 -17.33 -8.29
CA ALA A 203 -3.03 -16.95 -7.83
C ALA A 203 -3.00 -16.41 -6.39
N LYS A 204 -4.07 -15.74 -5.92
CA LYS A 204 -4.21 -15.30 -4.53
C LYS A 204 -4.55 -16.51 -3.63
N VAL A 205 -5.42 -17.42 -4.07
CA VAL A 205 -5.73 -18.67 -3.33
C VAL A 205 -4.48 -19.50 -3.09
N ALA A 206 -3.60 -19.64 -4.09
CA ALA A 206 -2.32 -20.32 -3.95
C ALA A 206 -1.38 -19.69 -2.89
N ARG A 207 -1.62 -18.42 -2.51
CA ARG A 207 -0.91 -17.70 -1.44
C ARG A 207 -1.68 -17.68 -0.11
N GLY A 208 -2.74 -18.48 0.03
CA GLY A 208 -3.54 -18.60 1.25
C GLY A 208 -4.68 -17.59 1.40
N TYR A 209 -4.95 -16.77 0.38
CA TYR A 209 -6.07 -15.84 0.42
C TYR A 209 -7.40 -16.55 0.19
N VAL A 210 -8.46 -16.07 0.83
CA VAL A 210 -9.81 -16.61 0.68
C VAL A 210 -10.79 -15.57 0.14
N THR A 211 -11.92 -16.03 -0.38
CA THR A 211 -13.05 -15.15 -0.69
C THR A 211 -13.74 -14.76 0.61
N GLU A 212 -13.91 -13.48 0.86
CA GLU A 212 -14.48 -12.95 2.10
C GLU A 212 -15.16 -11.59 1.88
N VAL A 213 -16.10 -11.21 2.75
CA VAL A 213 -16.78 -9.91 2.68
C VAL A 213 -15.90 -8.83 3.33
N THR A 214 -15.70 -7.74 2.61
CA THR A 214 -14.98 -6.56 3.13
C THR A 214 -15.84 -5.79 4.14
N THR A 215 -15.23 -5.24 5.19
CA THR A 215 -15.94 -4.47 6.22
C THR A 215 -15.55 -3.00 6.19
N VAL A 216 -16.43 -2.15 6.72
CA VAL A 216 -16.27 -0.69 6.73
C VAL A 216 -16.38 -0.20 8.17
N HIS A 217 -15.43 0.62 8.57
CA HIS A 217 -15.41 1.29 9.87
C HIS A 217 -15.22 2.78 9.64
N ALA A 218 -16.27 3.55 9.83
CA ALA A 218 -16.21 5.02 9.79
C ALA A 218 -16.09 5.56 11.23
N ASN A 219 -15.10 6.41 11.47
CA ASN A 219 -14.99 7.14 12.72
C ASN A 219 -16.01 8.28 12.72
N ARG A 220 -16.86 8.34 13.75
CA ARG A 220 -17.91 9.36 13.89
C ARG A 220 -17.35 10.75 14.22
N ARG A 221 -16.13 10.82 14.75
CA ARG A 221 -15.43 12.07 15.11
C ARG A 221 -13.98 11.94 14.66
N PRO A 222 -13.74 11.93 13.35
CA PRO A 222 -12.40 11.70 12.82
C PRO A 222 -11.49 12.88 13.13
N GLY A 223 -10.22 12.59 13.38
CA GLY A 223 -9.17 13.60 13.22
C GLY A 223 -9.18 14.21 11.81
N ILE A 224 -8.96 15.51 11.74
CA ILE A 224 -8.90 16.30 10.50
C ILE A 224 -7.50 16.88 10.41
N TYR A 225 -6.85 16.73 9.26
CA TYR A 225 -5.42 17.06 9.10
C TYR A 225 -5.21 18.00 7.92
N SER A 226 -4.28 18.95 8.06
CA SER A 226 -3.79 19.71 6.91
C SER A 226 -2.79 18.86 6.10
N VAL A 227 -2.58 19.24 4.85
CA VAL A 227 -1.56 18.62 3.98
C VAL A 227 -0.18 18.75 4.60
N GLU A 228 0.15 19.94 5.12
CA GLU A 228 1.43 20.22 5.76
C GLU A 228 1.64 19.35 6.99
N ALA A 229 0.60 19.18 7.82
CA ALA A 229 0.66 18.34 9.02
C ALA A 229 0.96 16.89 8.65
N LEU A 230 0.27 16.32 7.67
CA LEU A 230 0.52 14.95 7.22
C LEU A 230 1.91 14.80 6.56
N CYS A 231 2.31 15.77 5.75
CA CYS A 231 3.63 15.76 5.10
C CYS A 231 4.77 15.88 6.11
N ALA A 232 4.59 16.65 7.19
CA ALA A 232 5.59 16.84 8.24
C ALA A 232 5.87 15.57 9.06
N LEU A 233 4.95 14.59 9.03
CA LEU A 233 5.16 13.28 9.67
C LEU A 233 6.10 12.37 8.89
N ARG A 234 6.47 12.74 7.64
CA ARG A 234 7.39 11.96 6.83
C ARG A 234 8.70 11.72 7.60
N PRO A 235 9.18 10.47 7.72
CA PRO A 235 10.44 10.19 8.37
C PRO A 235 11.57 11.02 7.73
N ARG A 236 12.41 11.64 8.56
CA ARG A 236 13.60 12.32 8.05
C ARG A 236 14.54 11.26 7.48
N ARG A 237 14.83 11.36 6.19
CA ARG A 237 15.84 10.52 5.55
C ARG A 237 17.23 10.98 5.96
N THR A 238 18.05 10.02 6.35
CA THR A 238 19.50 10.18 6.50
C THR A 238 20.17 10.06 5.13
N GLU A 239 21.43 10.51 4.99
CA GLU A 239 22.19 10.31 3.74
C GLU A 239 22.29 8.83 3.36
N LEU A 240 22.37 7.92 4.34
CA LEU A 240 22.33 6.48 4.14
C LEU A 240 21.05 6.01 3.43
N ASP A 241 19.89 6.58 3.79
CA ASP A 241 18.60 6.24 3.17
C ASP A 241 18.55 6.63 1.69
N TYR A 242 19.23 7.72 1.31
CA TYR A 242 19.33 8.14 -0.09
C TYR A 242 20.15 7.14 -0.92
N PHE A 243 21.28 6.67 -0.40
CA PHE A 243 22.11 5.70 -1.11
C PHE A 243 21.42 4.34 -1.23
N LEU A 244 20.74 3.88 -0.18
CA LEU A 244 19.95 2.64 -0.22
C LEU A 244 18.82 2.71 -1.26
N ALA A 245 18.05 3.80 -1.25
CA ALA A 245 16.99 4.02 -2.24
C ALA A 245 17.54 4.11 -3.68
N TYR A 246 18.69 4.75 -3.88
CA TYR A 246 19.36 4.79 -5.18
C TYR A 246 19.72 3.39 -5.67
N GLY A 247 20.31 2.57 -4.79
CA GLY A 247 20.70 1.20 -5.09
C GLY A 247 19.53 0.28 -5.41
N GLU A 248 18.37 0.46 -4.79
CA GLU A 248 17.18 -0.32 -5.14
C GLU A 248 16.58 0.07 -6.50
N ALA A 249 16.59 1.36 -6.82
CA ALA A 249 15.91 1.90 -8.00
C ALA A 249 16.74 1.75 -9.29
N HIS A 250 18.07 1.83 -9.21
CA HIS A 250 18.93 1.99 -10.40
C HIS A 250 19.92 0.85 -10.63
N LEU A 251 20.11 -0.04 -9.65
CA LEU A 251 21.16 -1.05 -9.71
C LEU A 251 20.60 -2.49 -9.83
N PRO A 252 21.40 -3.44 -10.33
CA PRO A 252 20.97 -4.81 -10.55
C PRO A 252 20.35 -5.46 -9.29
N LYS A 253 19.24 -6.18 -9.49
CA LYS A 253 18.50 -6.87 -8.42
C LYS A 253 19.21 -8.10 -7.82
N ARG A 254 20.43 -8.42 -8.24
CA ARG A 254 21.25 -9.47 -7.58
C ARG A 254 21.87 -8.90 -6.29
N GLY A 255 21.97 -9.72 -5.24
CA GLY A 255 22.46 -9.31 -3.91
C GLY A 255 21.35 -8.91 -2.93
N ARG A 256 21.71 -8.55 -1.70
CA ARG A 256 20.79 -8.26 -0.58
C ARG A 256 19.94 -7.00 -0.82
N ASN A 257 18.69 -6.97 -0.35
CA ASN A 257 17.80 -5.80 -0.44
C ASN A 257 18.16 -4.71 0.60
N ALA A 258 17.48 -3.55 0.60
CA ALA A 258 17.80 -2.47 1.53
C ALA A 258 17.66 -2.87 3.00
N ASP A 259 16.61 -3.61 3.36
CA ASP A 259 16.39 -4.08 4.74
C ASP A 259 17.49 -5.03 5.22
N GLU A 260 17.91 -5.95 4.34
CA GLU A 260 19.00 -6.89 4.61
C GLU A 260 20.38 -6.19 4.72
N LEU A 261 20.58 -5.10 3.95
CA LEU A 261 21.77 -4.26 4.06
C LEU A 261 21.78 -3.46 5.37
N LEU A 262 20.65 -2.85 5.73
CA LEU A 262 20.48 -2.15 7.01
C LEU A 262 20.71 -3.08 8.18
N ALA A 263 20.14 -4.30 8.14
CA ALA A 263 20.34 -5.29 9.20
C ALA A 263 21.82 -5.67 9.38
N LEU A 264 22.59 -5.78 8.29
CA LEU A 264 24.04 -6.01 8.38
C LEU A 264 24.78 -4.78 8.94
N LEU A 265 24.44 -3.59 8.47
CA LEU A 265 25.05 -2.37 8.98
C LEU A 265 24.77 -2.19 10.49
N ASP A 266 23.54 -2.40 10.94
CA ASP A 266 23.21 -2.35 12.36
C ASP A 266 23.88 -3.46 13.17
N ALA A 267 23.93 -4.69 12.65
CA ALA A 267 24.66 -5.78 13.31
C ALA A 267 26.16 -5.47 13.46
N SER A 268 26.73 -4.61 12.61
CA SER A 268 28.14 -4.21 12.73
C SER A 268 28.41 -3.35 13.97
N ARG A 269 27.40 -2.75 14.60
CA ARG A 269 27.54 -1.99 15.86
C ARG A 269 27.99 -2.87 17.03
N GLU A 270 27.74 -4.17 16.95
CA GLU A 270 28.19 -5.13 17.96
C GLU A 270 29.70 -5.40 17.81
N PRO A 271 30.54 -5.16 18.84
CA PRO A 271 32.01 -5.16 18.71
C PRO A 271 32.62 -6.43 18.10
N HIS A 272 31.97 -7.59 18.27
CA HIS A 272 32.45 -8.87 17.76
C HIS A 272 31.87 -9.25 16.37
N GLN A 273 30.89 -8.49 15.88
CA GLN A 273 30.25 -8.70 14.59
C GLN A 273 30.72 -7.70 13.52
N TRP A 274 31.33 -6.59 13.95
CA TRP A 274 31.73 -5.49 13.09
C TRP A 274 32.34 -5.94 11.76
N TRP A 275 33.44 -6.69 11.81
CA TRP A 275 34.17 -7.12 10.61
C TRP A 275 33.32 -7.95 9.64
N ASN A 276 32.59 -8.94 10.15
CA ASN A 276 31.83 -9.86 9.30
C ASN A 276 30.63 -9.16 8.66
N SER A 277 29.95 -8.32 9.42
CA SER A 277 28.75 -7.62 9.00
C SER A 277 29.08 -6.49 8.03
N ILE A 278 30.08 -5.65 8.34
CA ILE A 278 30.50 -4.54 7.48
C ILE A 278 31.07 -5.07 6.16
N ARG A 279 31.92 -6.10 6.18
CA ARG A 279 32.40 -6.78 4.96
C ARG A 279 31.26 -7.32 4.11
N SER A 280 30.26 -7.94 4.72
CA SER A 280 29.11 -8.53 4.01
C SER A 280 28.22 -7.47 3.37
N ALA A 281 28.06 -6.32 4.04
CA ALA A 281 27.36 -5.17 3.49
C ALA A 281 28.14 -4.56 2.32
N THR A 282 29.43 -4.26 2.50
CA THR A 282 30.34 -3.74 1.47
C THR A 282 30.36 -4.62 0.23
N ALA A 283 30.55 -5.93 0.39
CA ALA A 283 30.55 -6.87 -0.73
C ALA A 283 29.22 -6.89 -1.49
N SER A 284 28.09 -6.75 -0.77
CA SER A 284 26.76 -6.71 -1.40
C SER A 284 26.52 -5.41 -2.17
N MET A 285 26.95 -4.26 -1.62
CA MET A 285 26.86 -2.96 -2.30
C MET A 285 27.75 -2.92 -3.56
N VAL A 286 29.00 -3.39 -3.47
CA VAL A 286 29.91 -3.50 -4.62
C VAL A 286 29.40 -4.49 -5.66
N GLY A 287 28.86 -5.64 -5.24
CA GLY A 287 28.25 -6.60 -6.15
C GLY A 287 27.01 -6.07 -6.89
N LYS A 288 26.36 -5.03 -6.33
CA LYS A 288 25.31 -4.26 -6.99
C LYS A 288 25.84 -3.11 -7.86
N GLY A 289 27.15 -2.83 -7.85
CA GLY A 289 27.72 -1.73 -8.62
C GLY A 289 27.53 -0.36 -7.97
N TRP A 290 27.42 -0.29 -6.64
CA TRP A 290 27.46 0.99 -5.94
C TRP A 290 28.82 1.69 -6.18
N PRO A 291 28.84 3.01 -6.44
CA PRO A 291 30.10 3.75 -6.54
C PRO A 291 30.78 3.81 -5.17
N GLU A 292 32.11 3.83 -5.17
CA GLU A 292 32.96 3.88 -3.97
C GLU A 292 32.44 4.85 -2.91
N GLN A 293 32.21 6.10 -3.28
CA GLN A 293 31.73 7.14 -2.38
C GLN A 293 30.42 6.73 -1.69
N ALA A 294 29.47 6.13 -2.41
CA ALA A 294 28.21 5.67 -1.81
C ALA A 294 28.42 4.53 -0.80
N VAL A 295 29.35 3.63 -1.08
CA VAL A 295 29.72 2.55 -0.14
C VAL A 295 30.36 3.14 1.12
N MET A 296 31.27 4.10 0.96
CA MET A 296 31.95 4.76 2.08
C MET A 296 30.97 5.58 2.93
N PHE A 297 30.08 6.35 2.32
CA PHE A 297 29.02 7.08 3.03
C PHE A 297 28.07 6.15 3.77
N ALA A 298 27.70 5.02 3.18
CA ALA A 298 26.81 4.06 3.83
C ALA A 298 27.44 3.38 5.05
N CYS A 299 28.75 3.09 5.00
CA CYS A 299 29.47 2.45 6.09
C CYS A 299 29.94 3.44 7.17
N ALA A 300 30.09 4.72 6.84
CA ALA A 300 30.66 5.74 7.73
C ALA A 300 30.03 5.83 9.13
N PRO A 301 28.70 5.74 9.32
CA PRO A 301 28.09 5.77 10.66
C PRO A 301 28.49 4.59 11.56
N TYR A 302 29.06 3.54 10.97
CA TYR A 302 29.38 2.27 11.61
C TYR A 302 30.90 2.04 11.70
N ALA A 303 31.72 2.94 11.17
CA ALA A 303 33.17 2.79 11.08
C ALA A 303 33.88 3.89 11.88
N ALA A 304 34.96 3.54 12.58
CA ALA A 304 35.64 4.47 13.50
C ALA A 304 36.28 5.66 12.75
N GLY A 305 36.72 5.44 11.52
CA GLY A 305 37.26 6.48 10.62
C GLY A 305 36.20 7.22 9.80
N GLY A 306 34.91 6.95 10.01
CA GLY A 306 33.82 7.55 9.23
C GLY A 306 33.98 7.29 7.74
N ILE A 307 33.81 8.34 6.91
CA ILE A 307 33.94 8.24 5.44
C ILE A 307 35.38 7.95 4.96
N TYR A 308 36.38 8.09 5.84
CA TYR A 308 37.79 7.85 5.54
C TYR A 308 38.32 6.59 6.23
N ASP A 309 37.43 5.70 6.67
CA ASP A 309 37.81 4.50 7.37
C ASP A 309 38.63 3.57 6.46
N LYS A 310 39.87 3.29 6.87
CA LYS A 310 40.83 2.51 6.09
C LYS A 310 40.44 1.04 5.99
N ASP A 311 39.76 0.51 6.98
CA ASP A 311 39.30 -0.88 6.97
C ASP A 311 38.11 -1.03 6.02
N VAL A 312 37.19 -0.06 6.01
CA VAL A 312 36.10 -0.02 5.01
C VAL A 312 36.66 0.13 3.59
N GLN A 313 37.65 1.00 3.38
CA GLN A 313 38.32 1.16 2.08
C GLN A 313 38.94 -0.17 1.62
N LYS A 314 39.67 -0.85 2.50
CA LYS A 314 40.26 -2.14 2.19
C LYS A 314 39.20 -3.18 1.80
N LEU A 315 38.08 -3.22 2.51
CA LEU A 315 36.97 -4.13 2.22
C LEU A 315 36.29 -3.81 0.87
N TYR A 316 36.22 -2.53 0.50
CA TYR A 316 35.74 -2.10 -0.80
C TYR A 316 36.69 -2.58 -1.91
N ASP A 317 37.99 -2.34 -1.78
CA ASP A 317 39.01 -2.76 -2.75
C ASP A 317 38.99 -4.29 -2.96
N ASP A 318 38.94 -5.06 -1.85
CA ASP A 318 38.83 -6.52 -1.87
C ASP A 318 37.54 -6.99 -2.57
N ALA A 319 36.42 -6.28 -2.35
CA ALA A 319 35.16 -6.59 -3.00
C ALA A 319 35.16 -6.23 -4.48
N VAL A 320 35.78 -5.11 -4.89
CA VAL A 320 35.92 -4.71 -6.29
C VAL A 320 36.78 -5.72 -7.03
N ALA A 321 37.90 -6.16 -6.45
CA ALA A 321 38.75 -7.19 -7.05
C ALA A 321 37.99 -8.51 -7.27
N LYS A 322 37.04 -8.83 -6.39
CA LYS A 322 36.26 -10.08 -6.43
C LYS A 322 35.01 -10.01 -7.33
N PHE A 323 34.32 -8.87 -7.36
CA PHE A 323 32.99 -8.74 -7.96
C PHE A 323 32.91 -7.70 -9.08
N GLY A 324 33.90 -6.82 -9.22
CA GLY A 324 33.98 -5.80 -10.25
C GLY A 324 34.27 -6.40 -11.62
N LYS A 325 33.24 -6.84 -12.34
CA LYS A 325 33.36 -7.07 -13.78
C LYS A 325 33.60 -5.73 -14.48
N LYS A 326 34.62 -5.67 -15.33
CA LYS A 326 34.87 -4.58 -16.31
C LYS A 326 33.58 -4.33 -17.11
N LEU A 327 33.04 -3.13 -17.03
CA LEU A 327 32.10 -2.64 -18.03
C LEU A 327 32.88 -2.48 -19.34
N GLU A 328 32.72 -3.42 -20.27
CA GLU A 328 33.11 -3.17 -21.67
C GLU A 328 32.18 -2.08 -22.20
N VAL A 329 32.75 -0.91 -22.48
CA VAL A 329 32.07 0.16 -23.19
C VAL A 329 31.91 -0.31 -24.63
N GLN A 330 30.68 -0.64 -25.03
CA GLN A 330 30.35 -0.78 -26.45
C GLN A 330 30.37 0.62 -27.07
N SER A 331 31.35 0.84 -27.96
CA SER A 331 31.44 1.96 -28.90
C SER A 331 30.33 1.92 -29.94
#